data_AF-A0A4W5KKE7-F1
#
_entry.id   AF-A0A4W5KKE7-F1
#
_cell.length_a   1.000
_cell.length_b   1.000
_cell.length_c   1.000
_cell.angle_alpha   90.00
_cell.angle_beta   90.00
_cell.angle_gamma   90.00
#
_symmetry.space_group_name_H-M   'P 1'
#
loop_
_entity.id
_entity.type
_entity.pdbx_description
1 polymer ?
#
loop_
_entity_poly.entity_id
_entity_poly.type
_entity_poly.pdbx_seq_one_letter_code
_entity_poly.pdbx_strand_id
1 'polypeptide(L)'
;QENWRGQRKHRGLKKGRDKKAQEKTTERRALHTFSLSLPDHRIDPDILLNDYVEKEVKKSHQLAGQLTSEQDALVSLSAYNVKLVWRDGEDIILRVPIHDIAAVSYIRDDSLHLVVLKTGTFNHLSYLLELGR
;
A
#
# COMPACT_ATOMS: atom_id res chain seq x y z
N GLN A 1 -32.38 -50.93 40.97
CA GLN A 1 -33.19 -50.31 42.03
C GLN A 1 -32.19 -49.73 43.03
N GLU A 2 -31.76 -48.49 42.82
CA GLU A 2 -32.27 -47.29 43.54
C GLU A 2 -32.12 -47.47 45.06
N ASN A 3 -31.44 -46.62 45.83
CA ASN A 3 -31.65 -45.17 45.86
C ASN A 3 -30.53 -44.47 46.67
N TRP A 4 -29.92 -43.44 46.09
CA TRP A 4 -28.94 -42.56 46.73
C TRP A 4 -29.66 -41.43 47.48
N ARG A 5 -29.68 -41.45 48.82
CA ARG A 5 -30.05 -40.28 49.64
C ARG A 5 -28.78 -39.55 50.11
N GLY A 6 -28.26 -38.70 49.24
CA GLY A 6 -27.21 -37.72 49.55
C GLY A 6 -27.80 -36.45 50.17
N GLN A 7 -27.15 -35.99 51.24
CA GLN A 7 -27.55 -34.86 52.07
C GLN A 7 -27.46 -33.49 51.40
N ARG A 8 -28.25 -32.55 51.95
CA ARG A 8 -28.28 -31.12 51.65
C ARG A 8 -26.89 -30.47 51.67
N LYS A 9 -26.59 -29.65 50.66
CA LYS A 9 -25.50 -28.65 50.73
C LYS A 9 -25.98 -27.27 50.27
N HIS A 10 -25.42 -26.29 50.95
CA HIS A 10 -25.81 -24.88 51.05
C HIS A 10 -25.85 -24.11 49.73
N ARG A 11 -26.80 -23.18 49.65
CA ARG A 11 -26.78 -22.03 48.74
C ARG A 11 -25.62 -21.11 49.10
N GLY A 12 -24.69 -20.93 48.18
CA GLY A 12 -23.64 -19.91 48.21
C GLY A 12 -23.60 -19.19 46.86
N LEU A 13 -23.61 -17.86 46.93
CA LEU A 13 -23.52 -16.84 45.87
C LEU A 13 -22.99 -17.28 44.50
N LYS A 14 -23.72 -16.88 43.44
CA LYS A 14 -23.24 -16.84 42.06
C LYS A 14 -21.99 -15.94 41.97
N LYS A 15 -20.80 -16.55 41.90
CA LYS A 15 -19.59 -15.86 41.47
C LYS A 15 -19.59 -15.83 39.94
N GLY A 16 -19.51 -14.62 39.38
CA GLY A 16 -19.58 -14.37 37.94
C GLY A 16 -18.63 -15.28 37.16
N ARG A 17 -19.12 -15.79 36.02
CA ARG A 17 -18.25 -16.39 35.01
C ARG A 17 -17.34 -15.30 34.48
N ASP A 18 -16.07 -15.35 34.87
CA ASP A 18 -15.01 -14.74 34.09
C ASP A 18 -14.99 -15.45 32.74
N LYS A 19 -15.75 -14.91 31.78
CA LYS A 19 -15.51 -15.16 30.38
C LYS A 19 -14.21 -14.42 30.06
N LYS A 20 -13.07 -15.05 30.36
CA LYS A 20 -11.84 -14.71 29.64
C LYS A 20 -12.17 -14.92 28.18
N ALA A 21 -12.30 -13.81 27.45
CA ALA A 21 -12.36 -13.83 26.00
C ALA A 21 -11.14 -14.64 25.57
N GLN A 22 -11.40 -15.81 25.00
CA GLN A 22 -10.37 -16.61 24.39
C GLN A 22 -9.84 -15.74 23.25
N GLU A 23 -8.69 -15.12 23.47
CA GLU A 23 -7.97 -14.37 22.47
C GLU A 23 -7.66 -15.38 21.37
N LYS A 24 -8.51 -15.40 20.34
CA LYS A 24 -8.28 -16.13 19.12
C LYS A 24 -7.19 -15.35 18.43
N THR A 25 -5.94 -15.56 18.85
CA THR A 25 -4.75 -15.14 18.14
C THR A 25 -4.83 -15.82 16.78
N THR A 26 -5.50 -15.14 15.86
CA THR A 26 -5.58 -15.56 14.47
C THR A 26 -4.20 -15.26 13.96
N GLU A 27 -3.34 -16.29 13.91
CA GLU A 27 -2.03 -16.18 13.28
C GLU A 27 -2.24 -15.57 11.90
N ARG A 28 -1.88 -14.29 11.78
CA ARG A 28 -1.97 -13.60 10.50
C ARG A 28 -0.92 -14.22 9.60
N ARG A 29 -1.34 -14.68 8.42
CA ARG A 29 -0.40 -15.16 7.39
C ARG A 29 0.68 -14.09 7.18
N ALA A 30 1.94 -14.51 7.18
CA ALA A 30 3.06 -13.62 6.91
C ALA A 30 2.83 -12.88 5.58
N LEU A 31 3.13 -11.58 5.57
CA LEU A 31 3.04 -10.79 4.36
C LEU A 31 4.00 -11.35 3.31
N HIS A 32 3.52 -11.45 2.07
CA HIS A 32 4.40 -11.80 0.97
C HIS A 32 5.32 -10.61 0.68
N THR A 33 6.56 -10.69 1.15
CA THR A 33 7.58 -9.65 0.93
C THR A 33 8.69 -10.21 0.07
N PHE A 34 9.03 -9.50 -1.02
CA PHE A 34 10.22 -9.75 -1.81
C PHE A 34 11.32 -8.79 -1.35
N SER A 35 12.54 -9.29 -1.16
CA SER A 35 13.69 -8.44 -0.84
C SER A 35 14.14 -7.72 -2.11
N LEU A 36 14.16 -6.39 -2.08
CA LEU A 36 14.72 -5.57 -3.15
C LEU A 36 16.18 -5.23 -2.82
N SER A 37 17.02 -5.09 -3.84
CA SER A 37 18.36 -4.51 -3.66
C SER A 37 18.24 -3.11 -3.07
N LEU A 38 19.13 -2.80 -2.11
CA LEU A 38 19.19 -1.45 -1.56
C LEU A 38 19.57 -0.47 -2.67
N PRO A 39 18.97 0.73 -2.72
CA PRO A 39 19.43 1.78 -3.61
C PRO A 39 20.89 2.13 -3.29
N ASP A 40 21.69 2.38 -4.33
CA ASP A 40 23.10 2.78 -4.18
C ASP A 40 23.27 4.17 -3.54
N HIS A 41 22.18 4.92 -3.39
CA HIS A 41 22.14 6.21 -2.72
C HIS A 41 20.81 6.40 -2.00
N ARG A 42 20.84 7.07 -0.85
CA ARG A 42 19.64 7.54 -0.15
C ARG A 42 19.44 9.02 -0.47
N ILE A 43 18.20 9.38 -0.79
CA ILE A 43 17.82 10.79 -0.95
C ILE A 43 17.62 11.38 0.43
N ASP A 44 18.24 12.53 0.69
CA ASP A 44 18.00 13.29 1.92
C ASP A 44 16.54 13.75 1.96
N PRO A 45 15.76 13.43 3.01
CA PRO A 45 14.35 13.81 3.10
C PRO A 45 14.13 15.34 3.05
N ASP A 46 15.09 16.16 3.47
CA ASP A 46 14.97 17.61 3.45
C ASP A 46 14.89 18.17 2.02
N ILE A 47 15.41 17.43 1.04
CA ILE A 47 15.26 17.76 -0.39
C ILE A 47 13.77 17.77 -0.74
N LEU A 48 12.95 16.85 -0.25
CA LEU A 48 11.53 16.78 -0.61
C LEU A 48 10.70 17.93 0.00
N LEU A 49 11.19 18.54 1.08
CA LEU A 49 10.52 19.69 1.73
C LEU A 49 10.79 21.00 0.97
N ASN A 50 12.01 21.15 0.46
CA ASN A 50 12.49 22.38 -0.17
C ASN A 50 12.50 22.34 -1.70
N ASP A 51 12.45 21.14 -2.28
CA ASP A 51 12.58 20.86 -3.71
C ASP A 51 11.80 19.58 -4.09
N TYR A 52 12.11 19.01 -5.26
CA TYR A 52 11.52 17.77 -5.76
C TYR A 52 12.55 16.84 -6.39
N VAL A 53 12.19 15.57 -6.52
CA VAL A 53 12.97 14.54 -7.22
C VAL A 53 12.24 14.13 -8.47
N GLU A 54 12.94 14.06 -9.59
CA GLU A 54 12.39 13.56 -10.85
C GLU A 54 12.91 12.17 -11.21
N LYS A 55 12.03 11.35 -11.78
CA LYS A 55 12.35 10.07 -12.39
C LYS A 55 11.59 9.88 -13.70
N GLU A 56 12.29 9.34 -14.69
CA GLU A 56 11.69 8.91 -15.94
C GLU A 56 10.82 7.68 -15.71
N VAL A 57 9.60 7.73 -16.25
CA VAL A 57 8.65 6.63 -16.22
C VAL A 57 7.94 6.54 -17.55
N LYS A 58 7.20 5.45 -17.77
CA LYS A 58 6.21 5.37 -18.83
C LYS A 58 4.82 5.29 -18.25
N LYS A 59 3.92 6.14 -18.75
CA LYS A 59 2.52 6.18 -18.33
C LYS A 59 1.75 5.07 -19.05
N SER A 60 1.34 4.03 -18.32
CA SER A 60 0.49 2.98 -18.88
C SER A 60 -0.92 3.04 -18.30
N HIS A 61 -1.93 2.85 -19.15
CA HIS A 61 -3.33 2.69 -18.70
C HIS A 61 -3.76 1.22 -18.61
N GLN A 62 -2.93 0.28 -19.09
CA GLN A 62 -3.34 -1.11 -19.30
C GLN A 62 -2.17 -2.06 -19.01
N LEU A 63 -2.45 -3.14 -18.29
CA LEU A 63 -1.45 -4.14 -17.85
C LEU A 63 -0.85 -5.00 -18.98
N ALA A 64 -1.21 -4.74 -20.25
CA ALA A 64 -0.69 -5.49 -21.39
C ALA A 64 -0.72 -4.61 -22.65
N GLY A 65 0.40 -3.99 -22.99
CA GLY A 65 0.57 -3.22 -24.22
C GLY A 65 2.04 -2.88 -24.45
N GLN A 66 2.47 -2.87 -25.71
CA GLN A 66 3.81 -2.42 -26.08
C GLN A 66 3.90 -0.91 -25.79
N LEU A 67 4.81 -0.52 -24.89
CA LEU A 67 4.98 0.88 -24.54
C LEU A 67 5.64 1.65 -25.69
N THR A 68 4.97 2.68 -26.19
CA THR A 68 5.50 3.57 -27.23
C THR A 68 6.23 4.76 -26.62
N SER A 69 7.06 5.46 -27.40
CA SER A 69 7.73 6.70 -26.96
C SER A 69 6.74 7.81 -26.60
N GLU A 70 5.51 7.75 -27.12
CA GLU A 70 4.40 8.65 -26.79
C GLU A 70 3.92 8.49 -25.34
N GLN A 71 4.42 7.49 -24.61
CA GLN A 71 4.07 7.24 -23.22
C GLN A 71 5.15 7.70 -22.23
N ASP A 72 6.26 8.27 -22.72
CA ASP A 72 7.35 8.74 -21.88
C ASP A 72 6.91 9.95 -21.03
N ALA A 73 7.10 9.83 -19.72
CA ALA A 73 6.70 10.83 -18.75
C ALA A 73 7.76 11.00 -17.66
N LEU A 74 7.69 12.11 -16.94
CA LEU A 74 8.45 12.37 -15.73
C LEU A 74 7.52 12.32 -14.52
N VAL A 75 7.94 11.59 -13.49
CA VAL A 75 7.36 11.68 -12.15
C VAL A 75 8.19 12.66 -11.35
N SER A 76 7.55 13.73 -10.87
CA SER A 76 8.11 14.67 -9.90
C SER A 76 7.50 14.39 -8.53
N LEU A 77 8.34 14.04 -7.56
CA LEU A 77 7.97 13.77 -6.17
C LEU A 77 8.47 14.89 -5.26
N SER A 78 7.56 15.48 -4.49
CA SER A 78 7.84 16.42 -3.40
C SER A 78 7.09 16.00 -2.13
N ALA A 79 7.36 16.64 -1.01
CA ALA A 79 6.58 16.45 0.23
C ALA A 79 5.11 16.89 0.08
N TYR A 80 4.78 17.68 -0.95
CA TYR A 80 3.46 18.26 -1.13
C TYR A 80 2.58 17.45 -2.09
N ASN A 81 3.18 16.93 -3.16
CA ASN A 81 2.46 16.25 -4.24
C ASN A 81 3.38 15.34 -5.07
N VAL A 82 2.73 14.39 -5.74
CA VAL A 82 3.28 13.68 -6.90
C VAL A 82 2.68 14.28 -8.16
N LYS A 83 3.53 14.67 -9.12
CA LYS A 83 3.13 15.12 -10.46
C LYS A 83 3.59 14.12 -11.50
N LEU A 84 2.76 13.89 -12.51
CA LEU A 84 3.15 13.21 -13.74
C LEU A 84 3.07 14.22 -14.88
N VAL A 85 4.14 14.32 -15.66
CA VAL A 85 4.32 15.32 -16.72
C VAL A 85 4.75 14.61 -17.99
N TRP A 86 4.21 14.98 -19.15
CA TRP A 86 4.65 14.44 -20.43
C TRP A 86 6.08 14.92 -20.76
N ARG A 87 6.90 14.04 -21.31
CA ARG A 87 8.31 14.35 -21.63
C ARG A 87 8.47 15.31 -22.82
N ASP A 88 7.50 15.30 -23.74
CA ASP A 88 7.56 15.96 -25.05
C ASP A 88 6.95 17.37 -25.10
N GLY A 89 6.29 17.82 -24.03
CA GLY A 89 5.67 19.16 -23.99
C GLY A 89 5.55 19.79 -22.60
N GLU A 90 6.12 19.18 -21.56
CA GLU A 90 6.02 19.61 -20.14
C GLU A 90 4.59 19.80 -19.59
N ASP A 91 3.57 19.38 -20.36
CA ASP A 91 2.18 19.43 -19.94
C ASP A 91 1.94 18.45 -18.78
N ILE A 92 1.31 18.96 -17.73
CA ILE A 92 0.97 18.18 -16.54
C ILE A 92 -0.19 17.23 -16.87
N ILE A 93 0.06 15.93 -16.72
CA ILE A 93 -0.94 14.87 -16.88
C ILE A 93 -1.83 14.80 -15.64
N LEU A 94 -1.20 14.77 -14.46
CA LEU A 94 -1.89 14.69 -13.18
C LEU A 94 -1.04 15.26 -12.06
N ARG A 95 -1.71 15.75 -11.02
CA ARG A 95 -1.09 16.17 -9.76
C ARG A 95 -1.93 15.64 -8.61
N VAL A 96 -1.31 14.83 -7.76
CA VAL A 96 -1.97 14.21 -6.60
C VAL A 96 -1.29 14.71 -5.33
N PRO A 97 -2.02 15.39 -4.42
CA PRO A 97 -1.49 15.74 -3.11
C PRO A 97 -1.07 14.50 -2.32
N ILE A 98 0.02 14.57 -1.56
CA ILE A 98 0.49 13.41 -0.78
C ILE A 98 -0.59 12.88 0.18
N HIS A 99 -1.38 13.78 0.76
CA HIS A 99 -2.47 13.40 1.68
C HIS A 99 -3.63 12.66 0.99
N ASP A 100 -3.73 12.72 -0.33
CA ASP A 100 -4.74 11.97 -1.11
C ASP A 100 -4.22 10.61 -1.58
N ILE A 101 -2.94 10.28 -1.37
CA ILE A 101 -2.37 8.97 -1.72
C ILE A 101 -2.63 7.99 -0.58
N ALA A 102 -3.44 6.98 -0.86
CA ALA A 102 -3.77 5.93 0.10
C ALA A 102 -2.67 4.86 0.19
N ALA A 103 -2.05 4.52 -0.94
CA ALA A 103 -0.95 3.56 -1.00
C ALA A 103 -0.14 3.69 -2.29
N VAL A 104 1.12 3.25 -2.24
CA VAL A 104 1.97 3.01 -3.41
C VAL A 104 2.38 1.53 -3.37
N SER A 105 2.31 0.85 -4.51
CA SER A 105 2.66 -0.58 -4.62
C SER A 105 3.61 -0.79 -5.77
N TYR A 106 4.66 -1.58 -5.53
CA TYR A 106 5.58 -2.03 -6.58
C TYR A 106 5.23 -3.45 -6.98
N ILE A 107 5.05 -3.68 -8.28
CA ILE A 107 4.74 -4.98 -8.87
C ILE A 107 5.82 -5.27 -9.90
N ARG A 108 6.57 -6.36 -9.69
CA ARG A 108 7.55 -6.86 -10.64
C ARG A 108 6.90 -7.98 -11.44
N ASP A 109 6.83 -7.79 -12.76
CA ASP A 109 6.25 -8.75 -13.70
C ASP A 109 7.22 -8.96 -14.86
N ASP A 110 7.92 -10.09 -14.88
CA ASP A 110 8.99 -10.41 -15.84
C ASP A 110 9.92 -9.22 -16.17
N SER A 111 9.70 -8.59 -17.32
CA SER A 111 10.46 -7.44 -17.83
C SER A 111 9.96 -6.07 -17.40
N LEU A 112 8.81 -6.01 -16.73
CA LEU A 112 8.09 -4.79 -16.36
C LEU A 112 8.26 -4.50 -14.86
N HIS A 113 8.53 -3.23 -14.56
CA HIS A 113 8.67 -2.72 -13.21
C HIS A 113 7.57 -1.70 -12.95
N LEU A 114 6.44 -2.20 -12.49
CA LEU A 114 5.23 -1.42 -12.34
C LEU A 114 5.16 -0.79 -10.95
N VAL A 115 4.77 0.49 -10.92
CA VAL A 115 4.44 1.23 -9.71
C VAL A 115 2.98 1.67 -9.83
N VAL A 116 2.19 1.30 -8.83
CA VAL A 116 0.77 1.64 -8.76
C VAL A 116 0.53 2.64 -7.64
N LEU A 117 -0.08 3.78 -7.96
CA LEU A 117 -0.53 4.77 -6.97
C LEU A 117 -2.03 4.64 -6.77
N LYS A 118 -2.46 4.30 -5.56
CA LYS A 118 -3.87 4.28 -5.15
C LYS A 118 -4.24 5.61 -4.50
N THR A 119 -5.26 6.29 -5.03
CA THR A 119 -5.73 7.58 -4.51
C THR A 119 -7.07 7.47 -3.78
N GLY A 120 -7.31 8.40 -2.84
CA GLY A 120 -8.43 8.38 -1.89
C GLY A 120 -9.69 9.12 -2.31
N THR A 121 -9.74 9.77 -3.47
CA THR A 121 -10.93 10.53 -3.92
C THR A 121 -12.01 9.62 -4.52
N PHE A 122 -13.23 10.15 -4.62
CA PHE A 122 -14.53 9.45 -4.80
C PHE A 122 -14.65 8.49 -6.01
N ASN A 123 -13.63 8.40 -6.87
CA ASN A 123 -13.57 7.50 -8.03
C ASN A 123 -12.34 6.56 -8.02
N HIS A 124 -11.69 6.33 -6.86
CA HIS A 124 -10.55 5.39 -6.69
C HIS A 124 -9.69 5.20 -7.95
N LEU A 125 -9.11 6.28 -8.45
CA LEU A 125 -8.24 6.19 -9.61
C LEU A 125 -6.92 5.56 -9.15
N SER A 126 -6.56 4.45 -9.78
CA SER A 126 -5.25 3.83 -9.65
C SER A 126 -4.42 4.22 -10.87
N TYR A 127 -3.24 4.79 -10.64
CA TYR A 127 -2.32 5.14 -11.72
C TYR A 127 -1.22 4.09 -11.83
N LEU A 128 -1.00 3.58 -13.04
CA LEU A 128 0.01 2.57 -13.34
C LEU A 128 1.18 3.24 -14.08
N LEU A 129 2.38 3.12 -13.52
CA LEU A 129 3.60 3.69 -14.05
C LEU A 129 4.61 2.56 -14.24
N GLU A 130 5.35 2.57 -15.33
CA GLU A 130 6.45 1.65 -15.54
C GLU A 130 7.79 2.37 -15.38
N LEU A 131 8.68 1.80 -14.58
CA LEU A 131 10.05 2.25 -14.44
C LEU A 131 10.90 1.62 -15.56
N GLY A 132 11.66 2.46 -16.27
CA GLY A 132 12.68 1.99 -17.20
C GLY A 132 13.70 1.10 -16.50
N ARG A 133 14.27 0.15 -17.25
CA ARG A 133 15.37 -0.71 -16.77
C ARG A 133 16.64 0.09 -16.52
#